data_AF-A0A7S0YPB6-F1
#
_entry.id   AF-A0A7S0YPB6-F1
#
_cell.length_a   1.000
_cell.length_b   1.000
_cell.length_c   1.000
_cell.angle_alpha   90.00
_cell.angle_beta   90.00
_cell.angle_gamma   90.00
#
_symmetry.space_group_name_H-M   'P 1'
#
loop_
_entity.id
_entity.type
_entity.pdbx_description
1 polymer ?
#
loop_
_entity_poly.entity_id
_entity_poly.type
_entity_poly.pdbx_seq_one_letter_code
_entity_poly.pdbx_strand_id
1 'polypeptide(L)'
;MDSGREWAEQCKQDGNKAFKKGDWEGAVGLYLEGVAAVDTMMMHPAEDVKCACYANMAVALMKQEKWKEAIDACDSALKIEERNVKALLRRAQCGIKVGGRATRVEEDIRAVLAVEPNNKDALGLRVELSKKSKERSEASASKQKRVLGSFWSKDGSQKSAIYEDMVSEEAQDKKVDPVCFLEVSVNSVSQGTVYIELFTKKAPKTCENFRCLCTGEKGVDSQGTKLHYEGSLLHRIVKGFIVQGGDVVHREGRSVGEGVASIYGGALRDEYLGGRHMHPGQVCMANSGPNTSGCQFYITLDEAPWLDRDHIVFGQVIQGMEVLQKLEGVEVRDHEDHRPKEDVVITRSGQCSREERQRIKDSVNPRDVWKK
;
A
#
# COMPACT_ATOMS: atom_id res chain seq x y z
N MET A 1 45.14 12.25 12.95
CA MET A 1 44.14 13.32 13.18
C MET A 1 43.27 13.31 11.96
N ASP A 2 41.97 13.03 12.11
CA ASP A 2 41.03 12.86 11.00
C ASP A 2 40.68 14.22 10.36
N SER A 3 41.56 14.70 9.49
CA SER A 3 41.40 15.99 8.78
C SER A 3 40.07 16.10 8.04
N GLY A 4 39.53 14.98 7.55
CA GLY A 4 38.22 14.94 6.91
C GLY A 4 37.06 15.26 7.87
N ARG A 5 37.04 14.65 9.06
CA ARG A 5 35.97 14.86 10.05
C ARG A 5 35.99 16.29 10.56
N GLU A 6 37.18 16.83 10.82
CA GLU A 6 37.37 18.23 11.21
C GLU A 6 36.82 19.19 10.16
N TRP A 7 37.09 18.92 8.87
CA TRP A 7 36.55 19.72 7.78
C TRP A 7 35.02 19.65 7.68
N ALA A 8 34.43 18.44 7.73
CA ALA A 8 32.98 18.27 7.70
C ALA A 8 32.28 19.00 8.87
N GLU A 9 32.89 18.96 10.06
CA GLU A 9 32.41 19.66 11.25
C GLU A 9 32.51 21.18 11.09
N GLN A 10 33.60 21.68 10.49
CA GLN A 10 33.79 23.09 10.18
C GLN A 10 32.71 23.60 9.20
N CYS A 11 32.46 22.88 8.11
CA CYS A 11 31.39 23.18 7.16
C CYS A 11 30.01 23.26 7.85
N LYS A 12 29.70 22.29 8.73
CA LYS A 12 28.47 22.31 9.53
C LYS A 12 28.38 23.55 10.43
N GLN A 13 29.47 23.90 11.10
CA GLN A 13 29.52 25.07 11.99
C GLN A 13 29.35 26.38 11.22
N ASP A 14 30.00 26.51 10.07
CA ASP A 14 29.87 27.70 9.23
C ASP A 14 28.48 27.79 8.60
N GLY A 15 27.90 26.66 8.19
CA GLY A 15 26.49 26.57 7.79
C GLY A 15 25.54 27.05 8.90
N ASN A 16 25.79 26.65 10.15
CA ASN A 16 25.01 27.14 11.30
C ASN A 16 25.19 28.65 11.53
N LYS A 17 26.39 29.21 11.30
CA LYS A 17 26.65 30.67 11.40
C LYS A 17 25.94 31.42 10.28
N ALA A 18 26.03 30.94 9.04
CA ALA A 18 25.33 31.52 7.89
C ALA A 18 23.81 31.51 8.12
N PHE A 19 23.27 30.39 8.60
CA PHE A 19 21.87 30.27 9.01
C PHE A 19 21.52 31.34 10.06
N LYS A 20 22.28 31.47 11.16
CA LYS A 20 21.99 32.50 12.17
C LYS A 20 22.01 33.94 11.64
N LYS A 21 22.76 34.22 10.57
CA LYS A 21 22.82 35.53 9.90
C LYS A 21 21.68 35.78 8.90
N GLY A 22 20.83 34.78 8.65
CA GLY A 22 19.77 34.87 7.64
C GLY A 22 20.21 34.49 6.22
N ASP A 23 21.47 34.06 6.05
CA ASP A 23 21.97 33.56 4.78
C ASP A 23 21.64 32.07 4.65
N TRP A 24 20.38 31.80 4.29
CA TRP A 24 19.87 30.44 4.19
C TRP A 24 20.44 29.68 2.99
N GLU A 25 20.74 30.36 1.90
CA GLU A 25 21.28 29.77 0.68
C GLU A 25 22.75 29.40 0.88
N GLY A 26 23.57 30.31 1.42
CA GLY A 26 24.93 30.01 1.82
C GLY A 26 25.01 28.92 2.88
N ALA A 27 24.06 28.89 3.83
CA ALA A 27 23.96 27.80 4.80
C ALA A 27 23.74 26.43 4.13
N VAL A 28 22.83 26.34 3.15
CA VAL A 28 22.59 25.10 2.39
C VAL A 28 23.86 24.64 1.66
N GLY A 29 24.55 25.57 0.99
CA GLY A 29 25.83 25.27 0.32
C GLY A 29 26.86 24.68 1.27
N LEU A 30 27.06 25.31 2.43
CA LEU A 30 28.00 24.84 3.46
C LEU A 30 27.61 23.49 4.06
N TYR A 31 26.32 23.21 4.25
CA TYR A 31 25.90 21.86 4.69
C TYR A 31 26.17 20.80 3.62
N LEU A 32 25.96 21.11 2.33
CA LEU A 32 26.28 20.21 1.22
C LEU A 32 27.78 19.93 1.11
N GLU A 33 28.63 20.94 1.31
CA GLU A 33 30.08 20.76 1.39
C GLU A 33 30.47 19.82 2.54
N GLY A 34 29.84 19.98 3.70
CA GLY A 34 30.05 19.08 4.84
C GLY A 34 29.61 17.64 4.57
N VAL A 35 28.50 17.45 3.85
CA VAL A 35 28.04 16.12 3.39
C VAL A 35 29.05 15.51 2.42
N ALA A 36 29.48 16.26 1.41
CA ALA A 36 30.44 15.80 0.41
C ALA A 36 31.78 15.42 1.06
N ALA A 37 32.24 16.19 2.06
CA ALA A 37 33.42 15.87 2.83
C ALA A 37 33.32 14.47 3.49
N VAL A 38 32.17 14.15 4.09
CA VAL A 38 31.91 12.82 4.67
C VAL A 38 31.87 11.73 3.60
N ASP A 39 31.24 11.99 2.45
CA ASP A 39 31.15 11.00 1.37
C ASP A 39 32.52 10.64 0.76
N THR A 40 33.50 11.53 0.85
CA THR A 40 34.89 11.24 0.40
C THR A 40 35.71 10.41 1.39
N MET A 41 35.19 10.14 2.59
CA MET A 41 35.91 9.37 3.62
C MET A 41 35.83 7.87 3.33
N MET A 42 36.99 7.25 3.09
CA MET A 42 37.06 5.81 2.81
C MET A 42 37.05 4.95 4.08
N MET A 43 37.44 5.50 5.23
CA MET A 43 37.43 4.80 6.52
C MET A 43 36.70 5.62 7.57
N HIS A 44 35.88 4.96 8.40
CA HIS A 44 35.12 5.56 9.50
C HIS A 44 34.41 6.88 9.13
N PRO A 45 33.50 6.88 8.13
CA PRO A 45 32.80 8.09 7.72
C PRO A 45 32.04 8.70 8.89
N ALA A 46 32.14 10.02 9.04
CA ALA A 46 31.47 10.78 10.10
C ALA A 46 29.97 10.97 9.80
N GLU A 47 29.24 9.85 9.73
CA GLU A 47 27.81 9.79 9.41
C GLU A 47 26.95 10.61 10.37
N ASP A 48 27.38 10.77 11.62
CA ASP A 48 26.74 11.64 12.60
C ASP A 48 26.78 13.12 12.18
N VAL A 49 27.91 13.57 11.62
CA VAL A 49 28.07 14.93 11.09
C VAL A 49 27.23 15.11 9.83
N LYS A 50 27.24 14.12 8.94
CA LYS A 50 26.42 14.10 7.70
C LYS A 50 24.93 14.16 8.00
N CYS A 51 24.44 13.36 8.95
CA CYS A 51 23.05 13.40 9.41
C CYS A 51 22.70 14.79 9.95
N ALA A 52 23.56 15.38 10.77
CA ALA A 52 23.35 16.72 11.32
C ALA A 52 23.32 17.80 10.23
N CYS A 53 24.18 17.71 9.20
CA CYS A 53 24.16 18.60 8.04
C CYS A 53 22.83 18.50 7.28
N TYR A 54 22.36 17.30 6.95
CA TYR A 54 21.07 17.11 6.30
C TYR A 54 19.89 17.66 7.11
N ALA A 55 19.86 17.37 8.42
CA ALA A 55 18.82 17.88 9.29
C ALA A 55 18.82 19.42 9.32
N ASN A 56 19.98 20.06 9.46
CA ASN A 56 20.09 21.53 9.50
C ASN A 56 19.83 22.18 8.14
N MET A 57 20.22 21.53 7.05
CA MET A 57 19.89 21.94 5.70
C MET A 57 18.38 21.98 5.49
N ALA A 58 17.63 20.99 6.01
CA ALA A 58 16.18 20.99 5.89
C ALA A 58 15.54 22.25 6.47
N VAL A 59 15.97 22.72 7.65
CA VAL A 59 15.40 23.96 8.21
C VAL A 59 15.80 25.22 7.43
N ALA A 60 16.99 25.25 6.81
CA ALA A 60 17.40 26.34 5.92
C ALA A 60 16.54 26.38 4.65
N LEU A 61 16.24 25.22 4.06
CA LEU A 61 15.35 25.09 2.91
C LEU A 61 13.91 25.47 3.24
N MET A 62 13.43 25.12 4.45
CA MET A 62 12.11 25.55 4.93
C MET A 62 12.00 27.07 5.06
N LYS A 63 13.07 27.77 5.46
CA LYS A 63 13.11 29.25 5.49
C LYS A 63 13.01 29.88 4.10
N GLN A 64 13.39 29.14 3.07
CA GLN A 64 13.27 29.53 1.66
C GLN A 64 11.96 29.03 1.02
N GLU A 65 11.05 28.41 1.79
CA GLU A 65 9.84 27.76 1.29
C GLU A 65 10.09 26.67 0.22
N LYS A 66 11.31 26.14 0.16
CA LYS A 66 11.73 25.01 -0.69
C LYS A 66 11.33 23.69 -0.05
N TRP A 67 10.02 23.46 0.03
CA TRP A 67 9.44 22.41 0.87
C TRP A 67 9.78 20.98 0.41
N LYS A 68 9.91 20.75 -0.90
CA LYS A 68 10.21 19.42 -1.44
C LYS A 68 11.67 19.05 -1.17
N GLU A 69 12.57 19.99 -1.43
CA GLU A 69 14.00 19.86 -1.15
C GLU A 69 14.24 19.67 0.36
N ALA A 70 13.47 20.36 1.21
CA ALA A 70 13.52 20.15 2.66
C ALA A 70 13.07 18.74 3.08
N ILE A 71 12.08 18.15 2.39
CA ILE A 71 11.68 16.75 2.61
C ILE A 71 12.80 15.80 2.21
N ASP A 72 13.43 16.02 1.06
CA ASP A 72 14.55 15.18 0.58
C ASP A 72 15.77 15.24 1.52
N ALA A 73 16.04 16.42 2.09
CA ALA A 73 17.04 16.60 3.13
C ALA A 73 16.70 15.81 4.40
N CYS A 74 15.43 15.86 4.86
CA CYS A 74 14.99 15.07 6.00
C CYS A 74 15.07 13.56 5.71
N ASP A 75 14.70 13.13 4.51
CA ASP A 75 14.79 11.72 4.10
C ASP A 75 16.22 11.22 4.12
N SER A 76 17.18 12.04 3.67
CA SER A 76 18.60 11.73 3.74
C SER A 76 19.10 11.62 5.18
N ALA A 77 18.67 12.52 6.08
CA ALA A 77 19.01 12.43 7.50
C ALA A 77 18.44 11.14 8.16
N LEU A 78 17.19 10.80 7.85
CA LEU A 78 16.49 9.65 8.43
C LEU A 78 16.96 8.30 7.89
N LYS A 79 17.59 8.27 6.70
CA LYS A 79 18.31 7.08 6.23
C LYS A 79 19.54 6.75 7.10
N ILE A 80 20.17 7.78 7.66
CA ILE A 80 21.34 7.62 8.53
C ILE A 80 20.89 7.36 9.97
N GLU A 81 19.95 8.16 10.47
CA GLU A 81 19.42 8.05 11.83
C GLU A 81 17.88 8.05 11.79
N GLU A 82 17.28 6.86 11.74
CA GLU A 82 15.82 6.68 11.55
C GLU A 82 14.97 7.38 12.62
N ARG A 83 15.48 7.48 13.85
CA ARG A 83 14.76 8.07 14.99
C ARG A 83 15.13 9.53 15.25
N ASN A 84 15.74 10.22 14.28
CA ASN A 84 16.12 11.63 14.45
C ASN A 84 14.87 12.53 14.59
N VAL A 85 14.60 12.94 15.83
CA VAL A 85 13.41 13.73 16.21
C VAL A 85 13.30 15.03 15.38
N LYS A 86 14.42 15.72 15.13
CA LYS A 86 14.42 16.98 14.38
C LYS A 86 14.04 16.77 12.92
N ALA A 87 14.60 15.75 12.27
CA ALA A 87 14.30 15.44 10.87
C ALA A 87 12.84 14.99 10.71
N LEU A 88 12.32 14.14 11.61
CA LEU A 88 10.91 13.73 11.61
C LEU A 88 9.96 14.94 11.76
N LEU A 89 10.19 15.81 12.75
CA LEU A 89 9.37 17.01 12.96
C LEU A 89 9.37 17.94 11.74
N ARG A 90 10.55 18.18 11.16
CA ARG A 90 10.70 19.04 9.98
C ARG A 90 10.01 18.43 8.75
N ARG A 91 10.15 17.12 8.54
CA ARG A 91 9.47 16.41 7.44
C ARG A 91 7.96 16.47 7.57
N ALA A 92 7.43 16.28 8.78
CA ALA A 92 6.01 16.43 9.08
C ALA A 92 5.52 17.86 8.78
N GLN A 93 6.25 18.90 9.23
CA GLN A 93 5.95 20.30 8.93
C GLN A 93 5.89 20.57 7.43
N CYS A 94 6.90 20.13 6.67
CA CYS A 94 6.92 20.28 5.22
C CYS A 94 5.75 19.53 4.55
N GLY A 95 5.44 18.31 4.99
CA GLY A 95 4.33 17.52 4.47
C GLY A 95 2.97 18.22 4.61
N ILE A 96 2.75 18.90 5.75
CA ILE A 96 1.56 19.73 5.98
C ILE A 96 1.53 20.93 5.02
N LYS A 97 2.67 21.56 4.72
CA LYS A 97 2.76 22.71 3.80
C LYS A 97 2.51 22.34 2.35
N VAL A 98 3.13 21.27 1.85
CA VAL A 98 2.97 20.78 0.46
C VAL A 98 1.59 20.18 0.22
N GLY A 99 0.87 19.86 1.30
CA GLY A 99 -0.41 19.17 1.21
C GLY A 99 -0.26 17.68 0.84
N GLY A 100 0.89 17.09 1.16
CA GLY A 100 1.23 15.70 0.86
C GLY A 100 0.33 14.68 1.59
N ARG A 101 0.67 13.39 1.44
CA ARG A 101 -0.08 12.26 2.05
C ARG A 101 -0.14 12.43 3.58
N ALA A 102 -1.35 12.63 4.11
CA ALA A 102 -1.58 12.84 5.55
C ALA A 102 -1.05 11.69 6.41
N THR A 103 -1.05 10.47 5.86
CA THR A 103 -0.53 9.26 6.52
C THR A 103 0.95 9.37 6.87
N ARG A 104 1.79 9.86 5.95
CA ARG A 104 3.24 10.02 6.17
C ARG A 104 3.53 11.06 7.25
N VAL A 105 2.75 12.15 7.27
CA VAL A 105 2.87 13.19 8.31
C VAL A 105 2.48 12.60 9.68
N GLU A 106 1.43 11.80 9.73
CA GLU A 106 0.98 11.16 10.98
C GLU A 106 2.00 10.13 11.50
N GLU A 107 2.63 9.37 10.61
CA GLU A 107 3.74 8.46 10.96
C GLU A 107 4.92 9.19 11.57
N ASP A 108 5.35 10.31 10.96
CA ASP A 108 6.44 11.14 11.48
C ASP A 108 6.12 11.69 12.87
N ILE A 109 4.91 12.21 13.06
CA ILE A 109 4.43 12.69 14.36
C ILE A 109 4.43 11.55 15.39
N ARG A 110 3.94 10.37 15.02
CA ARG A 110 3.87 9.20 15.91
C ARG A 110 5.28 8.73 16.31
N ALA A 111 6.22 8.72 15.37
CA ALA A 111 7.61 8.36 15.64
C ALA A 111 8.27 9.33 16.63
N VAL A 112 8.02 10.64 16.49
CA VAL A 112 8.48 11.64 17.46
C VAL A 112 7.86 11.39 18.84
N LEU A 113 6.55 11.17 18.92
CA LEU A 113 5.86 10.94 20.18
C LEU A 113 6.22 9.59 20.84
N ALA A 114 6.72 8.62 20.08
CA ALA A 114 7.24 7.38 20.64
C ALA A 114 8.55 7.59 21.40
N VAL A 115 9.39 8.54 20.95
CA VAL A 115 10.64 8.91 21.62
C VAL A 115 10.40 9.98 22.70
N GLU A 116 9.58 10.97 22.39
CA GLU A 116 9.25 12.11 23.24
C GLU A 116 7.72 12.28 23.37
N PRO A 117 7.06 11.52 24.27
CA PRO A 117 5.59 11.51 24.38
C PRO A 117 4.93 12.87 24.63
N ASN A 118 5.67 13.81 25.21
CA ASN A 118 5.20 15.15 25.55
C ASN A 118 5.75 16.25 24.63
N ASN A 119 6.28 15.90 23.45
CA ASN A 119 6.81 16.88 22.51
C ASN A 119 5.69 17.83 22.01
N LYS A 120 5.77 19.10 22.41
CA LYS A 120 4.74 20.12 22.11
C LYS A 120 4.61 20.39 20.61
N ASP A 121 5.71 20.34 19.86
CA ASP A 121 5.70 20.58 18.43
C ASP A 121 4.96 19.45 17.69
N ALA A 122 5.24 18.19 18.03
CA ALA A 122 4.56 17.02 17.46
C ALA A 122 3.06 17.03 17.78
N LEU A 123 2.69 17.32 19.03
CA LEU A 123 1.29 17.45 19.44
C LEU A 123 0.58 18.59 18.70
N GLY A 124 1.26 19.73 18.51
CA GLY A 124 0.76 20.86 17.73
C GLY A 124 0.52 20.51 16.26
N LEU A 125 1.48 19.82 15.63
CA LEU A 125 1.36 19.37 14.23
C LEU A 125 0.21 18.38 14.04
N ARG A 126 -0.08 17.53 15.04
CA ARG A 126 -1.24 16.62 15.00
C ARG A 126 -2.56 17.37 14.92
N VAL A 127 -2.69 18.46 15.69
CA VAL A 127 -3.87 19.33 15.66
C VAL A 127 -3.95 20.08 14.32
N GLU A 128 -2.83 20.61 13.83
CA GLU A 128 -2.78 21.30 12.53
C GLU A 128 -3.17 20.37 11.38
N LEU A 129 -2.67 19.13 11.37
CA LEU A 129 -3.03 18.12 10.38
C LEU A 129 -4.53 17.80 10.40
N SER A 130 -5.13 17.65 11.58
CA SER A 130 -6.58 17.43 11.73
C SER A 130 -7.39 18.60 11.17
N LYS A 131 -6.99 19.85 11.49
CA LYS A 131 -7.62 21.06 10.98
C LYS A 131 -7.55 21.15 9.46
N LYS A 132 -6.36 20.97 8.87
CA LYS A 132 -6.19 20.96 7.40
C LYS A 132 -6.97 19.85 6.71
N SER A 133 -7.14 18.71 7.36
CA SER A 133 -7.92 17.59 6.81
C SER A 133 -9.40 17.93 6.76
N LYS A 134 -9.92 18.57 7.81
CA LYS A 134 -11.30 19.10 7.87
C LYS A 134 -11.54 20.20 6.83
N GLU A 135 -10.63 21.19 6.74
CA GLU A 135 -10.70 22.26 5.74
C GLU A 135 -10.72 21.71 4.30
N ARG A 136 -9.92 20.69 3.98
CA ARG A 136 -9.96 20.02 2.65
C ARG A 136 -11.26 19.30 2.39
N SER A 137 -11.84 18.65 3.40
CA SER A 137 -13.15 18.00 3.30
C SER A 137 -14.26 19.03 3.05
N GLU A 138 -14.28 20.13 3.81
CA GLU A 138 -15.27 21.20 3.69
C GLU A 138 -15.12 22.00 2.38
N ALA A 139 -13.89 22.27 1.95
CA ALA A 139 -13.61 22.91 0.66
C ALA A 139 -14.04 22.02 -0.51
N SER A 140 -13.86 20.70 -0.41
CA SER A 140 -14.35 19.74 -1.41
C SER A 140 -15.87 19.74 -1.46
N ALA A 141 -16.55 19.68 -0.31
CA ALA A 141 -18.00 19.75 -0.22
C ALA A 141 -18.58 21.08 -0.76
N SER A 142 -17.90 22.19 -0.50
CA SER A 142 -18.32 23.52 -0.97
C SER A 142 -18.09 23.71 -2.46
N LYS A 143 -16.97 23.20 -3.00
CA LYS A 143 -16.71 23.17 -4.45
C LYS A 143 -17.75 22.31 -5.16
N GLN A 144 -18.14 21.18 -4.57
CA GLN A 144 -19.19 20.29 -5.08
C GLN A 144 -20.56 20.99 -5.08
N LYS A 145 -20.95 21.66 -3.99
CA LYS A 145 -22.19 22.49 -3.93
C LYS A 145 -22.21 23.62 -4.95
N ARG A 146 -21.08 24.28 -5.20
CA ARG A 146 -20.99 25.39 -6.18
C ARG A 146 -21.10 24.90 -7.62
N VAL A 147 -20.48 23.77 -7.94
CA VAL A 147 -20.62 23.11 -9.24
C VAL A 147 -22.07 22.67 -9.46
N LEU A 148 -22.72 22.08 -8.44
CA LEU A 148 -24.14 21.71 -8.48
C LEU A 148 -25.07 22.93 -8.63
N GLY A 149 -24.80 24.01 -7.89
CA GLY A 149 -25.61 25.22 -7.92
C GLY A 149 -25.54 26.00 -9.23
N SER A 150 -24.40 25.91 -9.95
CA SER A 150 -24.22 26.52 -11.27
C SER A 150 -25.04 25.83 -12.37
N PHE A 151 -25.59 24.65 -12.11
CA PHE A 151 -26.39 23.87 -13.05
C PHE A 151 -27.92 24.10 -12.91
N TRP A 152 -28.35 24.90 -11.94
CA TRP A 152 -29.75 25.28 -11.76
C TRP A 152 -30.01 26.72 -12.23
N SER A 153 -30.57 26.86 -13.45
CA SER A 153 -31.35 28.03 -13.82
C SER A 153 -32.70 27.65 -14.43
N LYS A 154 -33.67 28.53 -14.15
CA LYS A 154 -35.13 28.42 -14.21
C LYS A 154 -35.71 27.85 -15.53
N ASP A 155 -36.15 26.60 -15.53
CA ASP A 155 -37.48 26.18 -16.05
C ASP A 155 -37.76 24.74 -15.55
N GLY A 156 -38.98 24.50 -15.07
CA GLY A 156 -39.36 23.37 -14.22
C GLY A 156 -40.09 22.23 -14.93
N SER A 157 -40.08 22.17 -16.26
CA SER A 157 -41.03 21.34 -17.02
C SER A 157 -40.47 20.06 -17.66
N GLN A 158 -39.19 19.73 -17.46
CA GLN A 158 -38.59 18.45 -17.90
C GLN A 158 -38.05 17.59 -16.73
N LYS A 159 -38.59 17.76 -15.51
CA LYS A 159 -37.93 17.23 -14.31
C LYS A 159 -38.34 15.83 -13.82
N SER A 160 -39.49 15.24 -14.18
CA SER A 160 -39.84 13.94 -13.55
C SER A 160 -39.05 12.76 -14.11
N ALA A 161 -38.86 12.68 -15.43
CA ALA A 161 -38.07 11.62 -16.06
C ALA A 161 -36.58 11.73 -15.72
N ILE A 162 -36.04 12.95 -15.69
CA ILE A 162 -34.62 13.18 -15.37
C ILE A 162 -34.33 12.93 -13.88
N TYR A 163 -35.28 13.17 -12.97
CA TYR A 163 -35.08 12.87 -11.54
C TYR A 163 -35.13 11.37 -11.25
N GLU A 164 -35.97 10.60 -11.95
CA GLU A 164 -35.99 9.14 -11.85
C GLU A 164 -34.74 8.52 -12.48
N ASP A 165 -34.27 9.04 -13.61
CA ASP A 165 -33.01 8.62 -14.24
C ASP A 165 -31.78 9.03 -13.41
N MET A 166 -31.75 10.24 -12.82
CA MET A 166 -30.64 10.69 -11.96
C MET A 166 -30.61 9.99 -10.59
N VAL A 167 -31.75 9.66 -10.00
CA VAL A 167 -31.78 8.83 -8.78
C VAL A 167 -31.31 7.40 -9.09
N SER A 168 -31.51 6.91 -10.32
CA SER A 168 -30.96 5.64 -10.78
C SER A 168 -29.45 5.70 -11.05
N GLU A 169 -28.92 6.83 -11.56
CA GLU A 169 -27.49 7.02 -11.83
C GLU A 169 -26.66 7.41 -10.59
N GLU A 170 -27.21 8.16 -9.63
CA GLU A 170 -26.50 8.49 -8.37
C GLU A 170 -26.40 7.30 -7.39
N ALA A 171 -27.24 6.27 -7.54
CA ALA A 171 -27.01 4.97 -6.92
C ALA A 171 -25.84 4.19 -7.56
N GLN A 172 -25.31 4.68 -8.69
CA GLN A 172 -24.41 3.94 -9.58
C GLN A 172 -22.94 4.38 -9.53
N ASP A 173 -22.55 5.35 -8.68
CA ASP A 173 -21.13 5.70 -8.47
C ASP A 173 -20.70 5.91 -7.00
N LYS A 174 -21.19 5.04 -6.10
CA LYS A 174 -20.26 4.44 -5.13
C LYS A 174 -19.70 3.22 -5.85
N LYS A 175 -18.47 3.29 -6.39
CA LYS A 175 -17.82 2.10 -6.95
C LYS A 175 -17.83 1.01 -5.88
N VAL A 176 -18.74 0.06 -6.06
CA VAL A 176 -18.98 -1.03 -5.12
C VAL A 176 -17.81 -1.97 -5.28
N ASP A 177 -17.12 -2.28 -4.18
CA ASP A 177 -15.99 -3.21 -4.19
C ASP A 177 -16.43 -4.56 -4.81
N PRO A 178 -15.78 -5.01 -5.90
CA PRO A 178 -16.12 -6.25 -6.58
C PRO A 178 -15.98 -7.44 -5.64
N VAL A 179 -16.82 -8.44 -5.86
CA VAL A 179 -16.66 -9.77 -5.27
C VAL A 179 -16.25 -10.73 -6.37
N CYS A 180 -15.12 -11.38 -6.19
CA CYS A 180 -14.65 -12.46 -7.04
C CYS A 180 -14.88 -13.81 -6.36
N PHE A 181 -14.96 -14.87 -7.16
CA PHE A 181 -15.11 -16.23 -6.64
C PHE A 181 -14.05 -17.16 -7.22
N LEU A 182 -13.67 -18.16 -6.43
CA LEU A 182 -12.80 -19.28 -6.82
C LEU A 182 -13.49 -20.58 -6.43
N GLU A 183 -13.87 -21.41 -7.40
CA GLU A 183 -14.29 -22.78 -7.15
C GLU A 183 -13.05 -23.68 -7.09
N VAL A 184 -12.92 -24.46 -6.02
CA VAL A 184 -11.72 -25.26 -5.76
C VAL A 184 -12.05 -26.74 -5.77
N SER A 185 -11.16 -27.55 -6.34
CA SER A 185 -11.21 -29.01 -6.23
C SER A 185 -9.88 -29.58 -5.77
N VAL A 186 -9.95 -30.76 -5.15
CA VAL A 186 -8.80 -31.61 -4.83
C VAL A 186 -9.13 -32.97 -5.43
N ASN A 187 -8.25 -33.52 -6.29
CA ASN A 187 -8.52 -34.75 -7.03
C ASN A 187 -9.87 -34.76 -7.77
N SER A 188 -10.18 -33.64 -8.43
CA SER A 188 -11.46 -33.43 -9.14
C SER A 188 -12.71 -33.48 -8.25
N VAL A 189 -12.56 -33.56 -6.92
CA VAL A 189 -13.66 -33.45 -5.96
C VAL A 189 -13.78 -32.01 -5.51
N SER A 190 -14.95 -31.42 -5.76
CA SER A 190 -15.26 -30.04 -5.37
C SER A 190 -15.15 -29.87 -3.85
N GLN A 191 -14.42 -28.84 -3.42
CA GLN A 191 -14.28 -28.46 -2.01
C GLN A 191 -15.24 -27.32 -1.62
N GLY A 192 -15.78 -26.61 -2.62
CA GLY A 192 -16.67 -25.47 -2.48
C GLY A 192 -16.13 -24.23 -3.20
N THR A 193 -16.70 -23.09 -2.85
CA THR A 193 -16.40 -21.80 -3.48
C THR A 193 -15.91 -20.81 -2.42
N VAL A 194 -14.81 -20.13 -2.71
CA VAL A 194 -14.28 -19.02 -1.91
C VAL A 194 -14.71 -17.71 -2.56
N TYR A 195 -15.40 -16.86 -1.81
CA TYR A 195 -15.82 -15.53 -2.26
C TYR A 195 -14.97 -14.45 -1.60
N ILE A 196 -14.44 -13.55 -2.42
CA ILE A 196 -13.42 -12.57 -2.02
C ILE A 196 -13.92 -11.17 -2.39
N GLU A 197 -14.06 -10.28 -1.40
CA GLU A 197 -14.27 -8.85 -1.61
C GLU A 197 -12.93 -8.13 -1.82
N LEU A 198 -12.84 -7.29 -2.85
CA LEU A 198 -11.61 -6.57 -3.23
C LEU A 198 -11.62 -5.12 -2.75
N PHE A 199 -10.53 -4.65 -2.14
CA PHE A 199 -10.39 -3.31 -1.57
C PHE A 199 -9.93 -2.27 -2.61
N THR A 200 -10.79 -1.96 -3.59
CA THR A 200 -10.42 -1.14 -4.76
C THR A 200 -9.95 0.27 -4.42
N LYS A 201 -10.37 0.82 -3.28
CA LYS A 201 -9.94 2.15 -2.81
C LYS A 201 -8.47 2.20 -2.37
N LYS A 202 -7.93 1.08 -1.87
CA LYS A 202 -6.56 1.02 -1.33
C LYS A 202 -5.56 0.58 -2.41
N ALA A 203 -5.90 -0.44 -3.18
CA ALA A 203 -5.03 -1.03 -4.19
C ALA A 203 -5.79 -1.25 -5.52
N PRO A 204 -6.15 -0.16 -6.23
CA PRO A 204 -7.03 -0.24 -7.40
C PRO A 204 -6.46 -1.08 -8.55
N LYS A 205 -5.17 -0.96 -8.89
CA LYS A 205 -4.56 -1.75 -9.96
C LYS A 205 -4.35 -3.20 -9.54
N THR A 206 -3.99 -3.44 -8.28
CA THR A 206 -3.88 -4.81 -7.75
C THR A 206 -5.24 -5.50 -7.78
N CYS A 207 -6.30 -4.83 -7.32
CA CYS A 207 -7.65 -5.36 -7.37
C CYS A 207 -8.12 -5.61 -8.81
N GLU A 208 -7.86 -4.68 -9.72
CA GLU A 208 -8.25 -4.84 -11.12
C GLU A 208 -7.48 -5.98 -11.82
N ASN A 209 -6.19 -6.13 -11.50
CA ASN A 209 -5.40 -7.28 -11.95
C ASN A 209 -6.01 -8.60 -11.47
N PHE A 210 -6.27 -8.72 -10.17
CA PHE A 210 -6.87 -9.93 -9.61
C PHE A 210 -8.25 -10.22 -10.20
N ARG A 211 -9.11 -9.20 -10.31
CA ARG A 211 -10.47 -9.31 -10.88
C ARG A 211 -10.42 -9.81 -12.32
N CYS A 212 -9.58 -9.22 -13.15
CA CYS A 212 -9.41 -9.63 -14.55
C CYS A 212 -8.82 -11.04 -14.67
N LEU A 213 -7.88 -11.42 -13.79
CA LEU A 213 -7.37 -12.79 -13.73
C LEU A 213 -8.45 -13.76 -13.24
N CYS A 214 -9.39 -13.35 -12.40
CA CYS A 214 -10.55 -14.19 -12.08
C CYS A 214 -11.49 -14.35 -13.28
N THR A 215 -11.76 -13.30 -14.06
CA THR A 215 -12.73 -13.36 -15.18
C THR A 215 -12.15 -13.89 -16.48
N GLY A 216 -10.83 -13.83 -16.66
CA GLY A 216 -10.17 -14.17 -17.92
C GLY A 216 -10.42 -13.18 -19.06
N GLU A 217 -11.04 -12.02 -18.79
CA GLU A 217 -11.50 -11.08 -19.83
C GLU A 217 -10.37 -10.44 -20.66
N LYS A 218 -9.12 -10.53 -20.17
CA LYS A 218 -7.92 -10.05 -20.87
C LYS A 218 -7.35 -11.07 -21.85
N GLY A 219 -7.90 -12.28 -21.90
CA GLY A 219 -7.53 -13.30 -22.88
C GLY A 219 -6.10 -13.80 -22.70
N VAL A 220 -5.36 -13.80 -23.80
CA VAL A 220 -3.97 -14.28 -23.88
C VAL A 220 -3.06 -13.08 -24.13
N ASP A 221 -1.96 -12.99 -23.37
CA ASP A 221 -0.99 -11.90 -23.55
C ASP A 221 -0.08 -12.12 -24.77
N SER A 222 0.80 -11.14 -25.05
CA SER A 222 1.74 -11.19 -26.17
C SER A 222 2.76 -12.34 -26.09
N GLN A 223 2.95 -12.95 -24.91
CA GLN A 223 3.86 -14.08 -24.69
C GLN A 223 3.13 -15.43 -24.77
N GLY A 224 1.83 -15.43 -25.08
CA GLY A 224 1.01 -16.65 -25.13
C GLY A 224 0.46 -17.07 -23.76
N THR A 225 0.63 -16.28 -22.71
CA THR A 225 0.12 -16.59 -21.37
C THR A 225 -1.38 -16.37 -21.31
N LYS A 226 -2.16 -17.41 -20.98
CA LYS A 226 -3.58 -17.26 -20.66
C LYS A 226 -3.74 -16.53 -19.33
N LEU A 227 -4.27 -15.31 -19.34
CA LEU A 227 -4.45 -14.47 -18.15
C LEU A 227 -5.77 -14.82 -17.43
N HIS A 228 -5.85 -16.01 -16.83
CA HIS A 228 -7.07 -16.50 -16.16
C HIS A 228 -6.75 -17.50 -15.03
N TYR A 229 -7.28 -17.37 -13.82
CA TYR A 229 -7.03 -18.31 -12.73
C TYR A 229 -7.68 -19.68 -12.93
N GLU A 230 -8.74 -19.79 -13.74
CA GLU A 230 -9.32 -21.09 -14.08
C GLU A 230 -8.26 -22.04 -14.65
N GLY A 231 -8.13 -23.22 -14.04
CA GLY A 231 -7.14 -24.25 -14.32
C GLY A 231 -5.75 -23.98 -13.74
N SER A 232 -5.55 -22.96 -12.91
CA SER A 232 -4.31 -22.76 -12.16
C SER A 232 -4.35 -23.46 -10.79
N LEU A 233 -3.17 -23.68 -10.20
CA LEU A 233 -3.01 -24.43 -8.95
C LEU A 233 -2.91 -23.51 -7.73
N LEU A 234 -3.48 -23.96 -6.61
CA LEU A 234 -3.10 -23.55 -5.26
C LEU A 234 -1.89 -24.38 -4.85
N HIS A 235 -0.71 -23.93 -5.27
CA HIS A 235 0.51 -24.73 -5.34
C HIS A 235 1.32 -24.78 -4.05
N ARG A 236 0.97 -23.97 -3.02
CA ARG A 236 1.68 -23.96 -1.74
C ARG A 236 0.70 -23.75 -0.60
N ILE A 237 0.64 -24.71 0.33
CA ILE A 237 -0.27 -24.68 1.48
C ILE A 237 0.54 -24.90 2.76
N VAL A 238 0.62 -23.86 3.58
CA VAL A 238 1.34 -23.89 4.86
C VAL A 238 0.31 -23.85 5.98
N LYS A 239 0.22 -24.97 6.70
CA LYS A 239 -0.68 -25.11 7.85
C LYS A 239 -0.45 -24.00 8.87
N GLY A 240 -1.52 -23.35 9.33
CA GLY A 240 -1.50 -22.24 10.27
C GLY A 240 -0.95 -20.94 9.69
N PHE A 241 -0.81 -20.83 8.37
CA PHE A 241 -0.21 -19.66 7.75
C PHE A 241 -0.92 -19.20 6.49
N ILE A 242 -0.81 -19.91 5.36
CA ILE A 242 -1.35 -19.45 4.07
C ILE A 242 -1.78 -20.58 3.14
N VAL A 243 -2.71 -20.25 2.25
CA VAL A 243 -2.98 -20.95 0.98
C VAL A 243 -2.54 -20.03 -0.17
N GLN A 244 -1.53 -20.43 -0.92
CA GLN A 244 -0.94 -19.65 -2.02
C GLN A 244 -1.19 -20.31 -3.38
N GLY A 245 -1.48 -19.48 -4.38
CA GLY A 245 -1.78 -19.92 -5.74
C GLY A 245 -1.70 -18.81 -6.77
N GLY A 246 -2.31 -19.05 -7.94
CA GLY A 246 -2.48 -18.04 -8.97
C GLY A 246 -1.31 -17.89 -9.94
N ASP A 247 -0.39 -18.85 -10.01
CA ASP A 247 0.59 -18.90 -11.10
C ASP A 247 -0.14 -19.27 -12.41
N VAL A 248 -0.40 -18.27 -13.25
CA VAL A 248 -1.06 -18.44 -14.55
C VAL A 248 -0.07 -18.71 -15.69
N VAL A 249 1.24 -18.56 -15.43
CA VAL A 249 2.33 -18.79 -16.37
C VAL A 249 2.71 -20.26 -16.38
N HIS A 250 2.96 -20.81 -15.20
CA HIS A 250 3.27 -22.23 -15.00
C HIS A 250 2.10 -22.90 -14.30
N ARG A 251 1.23 -23.54 -15.09
CA ARG A 251 -0.01 -24.14 -14.60
C ARG A 251 0.14 -25.59 -14.13
N GLU A 252 1.23 -26.23 -14.52
CA GLU A 252 1.56 -27.61 -14.17
C GLU A 252 3.08 -27.80 -14.07
N GLY A 253 3.51 -28.94 -13.54
CA GLY A 253 4.93 -29.28 -13.46
C GLY A 253 5.68 -28.61 -12.31
N ARG A 254 7.01 -28.59 -12.36
CA ARG A 254 7.86 -28.17 -11.22
C ARG A 254 8.07 -26.66 -11.09
N SER A 255 7.95 -25.89 -12.17
CA SER A 255 8.12 -24.42 -12.15
C SER A 255 6.89 -23.65 -11.65
N VAL A 256 5.84 -24.36 -11.22
CA VAL A 256 4.65 -23.72 -10.61
C VAL A 256 5.08 -22.97 -9.35
N GLY A 257 4.77 -21.68 -9.29
CA GLY A 257 5.18 -20.77 -8.23
C GLY A 257 6.32 -19.82 -8.62
N GLU A 258 6.92 -20.01 -9.80
CA GLU A 258 7.98 -19.12 -10.32
C GLU A 258 7.43 -18.03 -11.26
N GLY A 259 6.17 -18.15 -11.69
CA GLY A 259 5.57 -17.32 -12.73
C GLY A 259 5.23 -15.91 -12.27
N VAL A 260 5.56 -14.93 -13.12
CA VAL A 260 5.20 -13.52 -12.94
C VAL A 260 4.55 -13.00 -14.21
N ALA A 261 3.25 -12.72 -14.14
CA ALA A 261 2.49 -12.09 -15.21
C ALA A 261 1.39 -11.23 -14.60
N SER A 262 0.98 -10.18 -15.30
CA SER A 262 -0.14 -9.33 -14.91
C SER A 262 -0.88 -8.86 -16.15
N ILE A 263 -2.08 -8.34 -15.95
CA ILE A 263 -2.87 -7.76 -17.06
C ILE A 263 -2.24 -6.50 -17.66
N TYR A 264 -1.20 -5.98 -17.02
CA TYR A 264 -0.47 -4.79 -17.43
C TYR A 264 0.88 -5.13 -18.08
N GLY A 265 1.23 -6.42 -18.15
CA GLY A 265 2.52 -6.93 -18.63
C GLY A 265 3.56 -7.03 -17.52
N GLY A 266 4.11 -8.23 -17.32
CA GLY A 266 5.15 -8.48 -16.32
C GLY A 266 4.72 -8.18 -14.87
N ALA A 267 5.67 -7.69 -14.07
CA ALA A 267 5.48 -7.40 -12.66
C ALA A 267 4.74 -6.08 -12.37
N LEU A 268 4.06 -6.03 -11.23
CA LEU A 268 3.33 -4.89 -10.69
C LEU A 268 4.10 -4.21 -9.57
N ARG A 269 4.00 -2.88 -9.56
CA ARG A 269 4.50 -2.05 -8.46
C ARG A 269 3.54 -2.08 -7.28
N ASP A 270 4.10 -1.93 -6.09
CA ASP A 270 3.30 -1.95 -4.86
C ASP A 270 2.49 -0.66 -4.70
N GLU A 271 1.16 -0.76 -4.54
CA GLU A 271 0.26 0.39 -4.41
C GLU A 271 0.07 0.84 -2.95
N TYR A 272 -0.22 -0.11 -2.05
CA TYR A 272 -0.54 0.16 -0.66
C TYR A 272 0.00 -0.93 0.28
N LEU A 273 1.07 -0.59 1.00
CA LEU A 273 1.75 -1.46 1.98
C LEU A 273 1.33 -1.15 3.43
N GLY A 274 0.29 -0.33 3.63
CA GLY A 274 -0.27 -0.05 4.96
C GLY A 274 -1.30 -1.09 5.42
N GLY A 275 -1.47 -2.19 4.70
CA GLY A 275 -2.32 -3.31 5.11
C GLY A 275 -1.61 -4.13 6.18
N ARG A 276 -2.36 -4.60 7.18
CA ARG A 276 -1.83 -5.49 8.22
C ARG A 276 -2.48 -6.86 8.12
N HIS A 277 -1.72 -7.92 8.37
CA HIS A 277 -2.15 -9.31 8.35
C HIS A 277 -2.62 -9.72 9.76
N MET A 278 -3.81 -9.24 10.12
CA MET A 278 -4.38 -9.30 11.47
C MET A 278 -5.39 -10.43 11.69
N HIS A 279 -5.77 -11.19 10.66
CA HIS A 279 -6.73 -12.29 10.83
C HIS A 279 -6.67 -13.28 9.65
N PRO A 280 -7.23 -14.49 9.81
CA PRO A 280 -7.45 -15.43 8.71
C PRO A 280 -8.28 -14.82 7.57
N GLY A 281 -8.13 -15.34 6.36
CA GLY A 281 -8.88 -15.01 5.15
C GLY A 281 -8.62 -13.62 4.57
N GLN A 282 -7.50 -12.98 4.89
CA GLN A 282 -7.03 -11.80 4.16
C GLN A 282 -6.33 -12.22 2.87
N VAL A 283 -6.64 -11.54 1.76
CA VAL A 283 -6.11 -11.86 0.44
C VAL A 283 -5.03 -10.86 0.05
N CYS A 284 -3.86 -11.40 -0.30
CA CYS A 284 -2.63 -10.62 -0.42
C CYS A 284 -1.83 -11.03 -1.66
N MET A 285 -1.07 -10.11 -2.25
CA MET A 285 -0.21 -10.43 -3.38
C MET A 285 1.08 -11.11 -2.92
N ALA A 286 1.42 -12.23 -3.58
CA ALA A 286 2.76 -12.78 -3.46
C ALA A 286 3.76 -11.93 -4.26
N ASN A 287 5.01 -11.91 -3.82
CA ASN A 287 6.13 -11.25 -4.50
C ASN A 287 7.44 -11.96 -4.13
N SER A 288 8.51 -11.63 -4.85
CA SER A 288 9.89 -12.03 -4.57
C SER A 288 10.72 -10.83 -4.12
N GLY A 289 10.10 -9.90 -3.40
CA GLY A 289 10.64 -8.60 -3.01
C GLY A 289 9.84 -7.41 -3.57
N PRO A 290 10.22 -6.17 -3.20
CA PRO A 290 9.44 -4.99 -3.54
C PRO A 290 9.22 -4.81 -5.05
N ASN A 291 7.98 -4.50 -5.44
CA ASN A 291 7.56 -4.26 -6.83
C ASN A 291 7.74 -5.46 -7.78
N THR A 292 7.63 -6.69 -7.26
CA THR A 292 7.74 -7.92 -8.06
C THR A 292 6.47 -8.77 -8.06
N SER A 293 5.35 -8.24 -7.56
CA SER A 293 4.06 -8.94 -7.62
C SER A 293 3.61 -9.19 -9.06
N GLY A 294 2.81 -10.22 -9.29
CA GLY A 294 2.30 -10.52 -10.63
C GLY A 294 0.88 -11.07 -10.56
N CYS A 295 0.76 -12.38 -10.80
CA CYS A 295 -0.50 -13.12 -10.78
C CYS A 295 -0.67 -13.92 -9.50
N GLN A 296 0.42 -14.20 -8.80
CA GLN A 296 0.35 -15.02 -7.60
C GLN A 296 -0.22 -14.25 -6.39
N PHE A 297 -1.05 -14.93 -5.63
CA PHE A 297 -1.68 -14.42 -4.42
C PHE A 297 -1.64 -15.48 -3.31
N TYR A 298 -1.87 -15.05 -2.08
CA TYR A 298 -2.13 -15.95 -0.97
C TYR A 298 -3.30 -15.46 -0.13
N ILE A 299 -3.92 -16.41 0.57
CA ILE A 299 -4.98 -16.18 1.54
C ILE A 299 -4.49 -16.64 2.90
N THR A 300 -4.55 -15.78 3.91
CA THR A 300 -4.09 -16.10 5.27
C THR A 300 -4.98 -17.14 5.94
N LEU A 301 -4.40 -18.02 6.75
CA LEU A 301 -5.10 -18.97 7.62
C LEU A 301 -4.99 -18.59 9.10
N ASP A 302 -4.07 -17.69 9.42
CA ASP A 302 -3.86 -17.11 10.76
C ASP A 302 -3.30 -15.68 10.63
N GLU A 303 -3.07 -15.00 11.76
CA GLU A 303 -2.35 -13.72 11.78
C GLU A 303 -0.91 -13.88 11.30
N ALA A 304 -0.42 -12.92 10.51
CA ALA A 304 0.93 -12.96 9.94
C ALA A 304 1.62 -11.59 9.96
N PRO A 305 1.77 -10.94 11.13
CA PRO A 305 2.27 -9.56 11.22
C PRO A 305 3.69 -9.36 10.68
N TRP A 306 4.49 -10.43 10.52
CA TRP A 306 5.81 -10.37 9.89
C TRP A 306 5.76 -10.11 8.38
N LEU A 307 4.60 -10.20 7.73
CA LEU A 307 4.39 -9.86 6.32
C LEU A 307 3.93 -8.39 6.14
N ASP A 308 3.65 -7.69 7.23
CA ASP A 308 3.21 -6.30 7.19
C ASP A 308 4.26 -5.43 6.51
N ARG A 309 3.78 -4.50 5.67
CA ARG A 309 4.61 -3.57 4.87
C ARG A 309 5.39 -4.19 3.71
N ASP A 310 5.47 -5.51 3.61
CA ASP A 310 6.15 -6.20 2.50
C ASP A 310 5.16 -6.72 1.44
N HIS A 311 3.90 -6.93 1.81
CA HIS A 311 2.87 -7.44 0.93
C HIS A 311 1.61 -6.56 0.90
N ILE A 312 0.99 -6.48 -0.27
CA ILE A 312 -0.26 -5.73 -0.47
C ILE A 312 -1.43 -6.60 -0.01
N VAL A 313 -2.10 -6.19 1.08
CA VAL A 313 -3.43 -6.72 1.45
C VAL A 313 -4.48 -6.01 0.59
N PHE A 314 -5.07 -6.73 -0.37
CA PHE A 314 -5.98 -6.15 -1.36
C PHE A 314 -7.40 -6.72 -1.33
N GLY A 315 -7.69 -7.70 -0.48
CA GLY A 315 -9.04 -8.22 -0.33
C GLY A 315 -9.25 -9.02 0.94
N GLN A 316 -10.45 -9.54 1.09
CA GLN A 316 -10.84 -10.40 2.19
C GLN A 316 -11.83 -11.46 1.72
N VAL A 317 -11.72 -12.67 2.26
CA VAL A 317 -12.74 -13.71 2.11
C VAL A 317 -13.98 -13.25 2.84
N ILE A 318 -15.14 -13.32 2.19
CA ILE A 318 -16.44 -13.02 2.80
C ILE A 318 -17.28 -14.27 2.99
N GLN A 319 -16.99 -15.36 2.25
CA GLN A 319 -17.63 -16.66 2.40
C GLN A 319 -16.70 -17.75 1.84
N GLY A 320 -16.78 -18.97 2.37
CA GLY A 320 -15.93 -20.09 1.92
C GLY A 320 -14.66 -20.28 2.75
N MET A 321 -14.60 -19.77 3.98
CA MET A 321 -13.48 -20.02 4.89
C MET A 321 -13.33 -21.52 5.22
N GLU A 322 -14.45 -22.25 5.27
CA GLU A 322 -14.49 -23.70 5.43
C GLU A 322 -13.79 -24.45 4.30
N VAL A 323 -13.72 -23.87 3.09
CA VAL A 323 -12.95 -24.43 1.97
C VAL A 323 -11.46 -24.33 2.31
N LEU A 324 -11.01 -23.16 2.77
CA LEU A 324 -9.61 -22.93 3.14
C LEU A 324 -9.18 -23.79 4.34
N GLN A 325 -10.07 -24.02 5.31
CA GLN A 325 -9.82 -24.93 6.43
C GLN A 325 -9.68 -26.40 5.99
N LYS A 326 -10.47 -26.85 4.99
CA LYS A 326 -10.26 -28.19 4.39
C LYS A 326 -8.91 -28.26 3.68
N LEU A 327 -8.56 -27.21 2.94
CA LEU A 327 -7.28 -27.13 2.23
C LEU A 327 -6.09 -27.13 3.19
N GLU A 328 -6.20 -26.48 4.34
CA GLU A 328 -5.17 -26.50 5.39
C GLU A 328 -4.83 -27.92 5.87
N GLY A 329 -5.80 -28.85 5.80
CA GLY A 329 -5.65 -30.24 6.20
C GLY A 329 -5.08 -31.18 5.13
N VAL A 330 -4.80 -30.71 3.91
CA VAL A 330 -4.27 -31.59 2.85
C VAL A 330 -2.83 -31.98 3.12
N GLU A 331 -2.45 -33.17 2.68
CA GLU A 331 -1.07 -33.62 2.75
C GLU A 331 -0.21 -32.85 1.75
N VAL A 332 0.95 -32.37 2.21
CA VAL A 332 1.99 -31.78 1.36
C VAL A 332 3.11 -32.78 1.07
N ARG A 333 3.83 -32.59 -0.04
CA ARG A 333 4.89 -33.49 -0.53
C ARG A 333 6.08 -33.48 0.42
N ASP A 334 6.59 -32.30 0.71
CA ASP A 334 7.63 -32.06 1.69
C ASP A 334 7.39 -30.74 2.45
N HIS A 335 8.22 -30.50 3.46
CA HIS A 335 8.14 -29.34 4.33
C HIS A 335 8.94 -28.14 3.80
N GLU A 336 9.65 -28.25 2.67
CA GLU A 336 10.44 -27.16 2.09
C GLU A 336 9.57 -26.33 1.14
N ASP A 337 8.89 -26.98 0.18
CA ASP A 337 8.06 -26.29 -0.81
C ASP A 337 6.58 -26.16 -0.36
N HIS A 338 6.16 -26.98 0.61
CA HIS A 338 4.78 -27.08 1.09
C HIS A 338 3.76 -27.29 -0.04
N ARG A 339 4.17 -27.98 -1.10
CA ARG A 339 3.32 -28.28 -2.24
C ARG A 339 2.35 -29.41 -1.91
N PRO A 340 1.05 -29.28 -2.20
CA PRO A 340 0.10 -30.38 -2.03
C PRO A 340 0.53 -31.66 -2.76
N LYS A 341 0.32 -32.83 -2.16
CA LYS A 341 0.55 -34.12 -2.83
C LYS A 341 -0.39 -34.27 -4.02
N GLU A 342 -1.65 -34.02 -3.76
CA GLU A 342 -2.75 -34.01 -4.74
C GLU A 342 -2.94 -32.58 -5.25
N ASP A 343 -3.15 -32.43 -6.56
CA ASP A 343 -3.31 -31.10 -7.14
C ASP A 343 -4.59 -30.43 -6.62
N VAL A 344 -4.40 -29.22 -6.08
CA VAL A 344 -5.47 -28.34 -5.66
C VAL A 344 -5.71 -27.32 -6.77
N VAL A 345 -6.83 -27.47 -7.48
CA VAL A 345 -7.09 -26.75 -8.73
C VAL A 345 -8.20 -25.72 -8.54
N ILE A 346 -8.00 -24.51 -9.05
CA ILE A 346 -9.07 -23.53 -9.25
C ILE A 346 -9.85 -23.95 -10.50
N THR A 347 -10.97 -24.66 -10.33
CA THR A 347 -11.73 -25.25 -11.43
C THR A 347 -12.55 -24.23 -12.20
N ARG A 348 -12.99 -23.16 -11.53
CA ARG A 348 -13.68 -22.01 -12.10
C ARG A 348 -13.34 -20.76 -11.30
N SER A 349 -13.29 -19.62 -11.96
CA SER A 349 -13.14 -18.32 -11.31
C SER A 349 -13.96 -17.26 -12.02
N GLY A 350 -14.25 -16.16 -11.33
CA GLY A 350 -14.95 -15.04 -11.96
C GLY A 350 -15.26 -13.90 -11.02
N GLN A 351 -16.09 -12.99 -11.50
CA GLN A 351 -16.67 -11.90 -10.73
C GLN A 351 -18.16 -12.18 -10.54
N CYS A 352 -18.65 -12.04 -9.31
CA CYS A 352 -20.07 -12.17 -9.00
C CYS A 352 -20.89 -11.05 -9.63
N SER A 353 -22.13 -11.37 -10.02
CA SER A 353 -23.13 -10.35 -10.36
C SER A 353 -23.43 -9.46 -9.16
N ARG A 354 -24.10 -8.32 -9.39
CA ARG A 354 -24.54 -7.44 -8.30
C ARG A 354 -25.49 -8.16 -7.33
N GLU A 355 -26.39 -8.97 -7.87
CA GLU A 355 -27.39 -9.75 -7.13
C GLU A 355 -26.75 -10.87 -6.33
N GLU A 356 -25.78 -11.60 -6.90
CA GLU A 356 -25.00 -12.61 -6.19
C GLU A 356 -24.20 -12.00 -5.04
N ARG A 357 -23.50 -10.89 -5.31
CA ARG A 357 -22.77 -10.15 -4.28
C ARG A 357 -23.69 -9.75 -3.12
N GLN A 358 -24.87 -9.21 -3.42
CA GLN A 358 -25.80 -8.78 -2.38
C GLN A 358 -26.27 -9.97 -1.54
N ARG A 359 -26.65 -11.08 -2.18
CA ARG A 359 -27.04 -12.32 -1.49
C ARG A 359 -25.95 -12.84 -0.54
N ILE A 360 -24.70 -12.87 -1.00
CA ILE A 360 -23.54 -13.30 -0.17
C ILE A 360 -23.39 -12.39 1.05
N LYS A 361 -23.48 -11.06 0.85
CA LYS A 361 -23.36 -10.11 1.95
C LYS A 361 -24.49 -10.20 2.96
N ASP A 362 -25.70 -10.52 2.52
CA ASP A 362 -26.86 -10.69 3.38
C ASP A 362 -26.80 -12.00 4.16
N SER A 363 -26.16 -13.05 3.61
CA SER A 363 -25.99 -14.35 4.28
C SER A 363 -24.83 -14.40 5.27
N VAL A 364 -23.95 -13.40 5.25
CA VAL A 364 -22.71 -13.40 6.03
C VAL A 364 -22.80 -12.40 7.16
N ASN A 365 -22.63 -12.89 8.40
CA ASN A 365 -22.30 -12.01 9.51
C ASN A 365 -20.79 -11.72 9.49
N PRO A 366 -20.34 -10.47 9.30
CA PRO A 366 -18.92 -10.14 9.22
C PRO A 366 -18.11 -10.54 10.47
N ARG A 367 -18.78 -10.74 11.61
CA ARG A 367 -18.15 -11.20 12.86
C ARG A 367 -17.90 -12.70 12.92
N ASP A 368 -18.54 -13.47 12.06
CA ASP A 368 -18.50 -14.94 12.09
C ASP A 368 -17.60 -15.51 10.99
N VAL A 369 -17.25 -14.72 9.97
CA VAL A 369 -16.31 -15.12 8.90
C VAL A 369 -14.95 -15.56 9.46
N TRP A 370 -14.51 -14.95 10.56
CA TRP A 370 -13.16 -15.11 11.10
C TRP A 370 -13.08 -16.00 12.34
N LYS A 371 -14.22 -16.53 12.82
CA LYS A 371 -14.23 -17.39 14.00
C LYS A 371 -13.85 -18.81 13.57
N LYS A 372 -12.78 -19.33 14.18
CA LYS A 372 -12.40 -20.75 14.08
C LYS A 372 -13.48 -21.65 14.68
#